data_AF-A0A1F4U246-F1
#
_entry.id   AF-A0A1F4U246-F1
#
_cell.length_a   1.000
_cell.length_b   1.000
_cell.length_c   1.000
_cell.angle_alpha   90.00
_cell.angle_beta   90.00
_cell.angle_gamma   90.00
#
_symmetry.space_group_name_H-M   'P 1'
#
loop_
_entity.id
_entity.type
_entity.pdbx_description
1 polymer ?
#
loop_
_entity_poly.entity_id
_entity_poly.type
_entity_poly.pdbx_seq_one_letter_code
_entity_poly.pdbx_strand_id
1 'polypeptide(L)'
;MSKPIEYKNHLIEVIELIEPKEGQNALSGWEHVEFLVDDYNSLLTKYPDFNWDTNHMKREHFSRLKLTLPSDREVKFLDTPILISIMEE
;
A
#
# COMPACT_ATOMS: atom_id res chain seq x y z
N MET A 1 -9.13 19.82 -3.30
CA MET A 1 -8.27 19.42 -4.43
C MET A 1 -9.13 18.58 -5.37
N SER A 2 -9.12 18.85 -6.67
CA SER A 2 -10.00 18.18 -7.64
C SER A 2 -9.24 17.51 -8.80
N LYS A 3 -7.91 17.40 -8.68
CA LYS A 3 -7.06 16.78 -9.70
C LYS A 3 -6.22 15.68 -9.06
N PRO A 4 -6.09 14.52 -9.70
CA PRO A 4 -5.20 13.46 -9.24
C PRO A 4 -3.74 13.93 -9.25
N ILE A 5 -2.90 13.27 -8.45
CA ILE A 5 -1.45 13.47 -8.50
C ILE A 5 -0.90 12.61 -9.65
N GLU A 6 -0.31 13.27 -10.65
CA GLU A 6 0.44 12.57 -11.70
C GLU A 6 1.84 12.24 -11.19
N TYR A 7 2.21 10.96 -11.22
CA TYR A 7 3.55 10.52 -10.88
C TYR A 7 4.07 9.55 -11.95
N LYS A 8 5.03 10.00 -12.76
CA LYS A 8 5.50 9.27 -13.94
C LYS A 8 4.32 8.90 -14.86
N ASN A 9 4.07 7.61 -15.05
CA ASN A 9 2.96 7.10 -15.87
C ASN A 9 1.78 6.63 -14.99
N HIS A 10 1.76 7.01 -13.71
CA HIS A 10 0.70 6.67 -12.77
C HIS A 10 -0.16 7.89 -12.44
N LEU A 11 -1.44 7.62 -12.24
CA LEU A 11 -2.42 8.57 -11.76
C LEU A 11 -2.82 8.16 -10.34
N ILE A 12 -2.49 8.99 -9.36
CA ILE A 12 -2.86 8.77 -7.96
C ILE A 12 -4.12 9.58 -7.68
N GLU A 13 -5.25 8.88 -7.67
CA GLU A 13 -6.58 9.48 -7.52
C GLU A 13 -6.99 9.71 -6.07
N VAL A 14 -6.34 9.00 -5.15
CA VAL A 14 -6.69 8.96 -3.73
C VAL A 14 -5.46 9.23 -2.89
N ILE A 15 -5.63 10.02 -1.84
CA ILE A 15 -4.64 10.23 -0.78
C ILE A 15 -5.26 9.73 0.51
N GLU A 16 -4.58 8.81 1.17
CA GLU A 16 -4.94 8.37 2.51
C GLU A 16 -4.42 9.40 3.54
N LEU A 17 -5.30 9.81 4.46
CA LEU A 17 -4.95 10.65 5.60
C LEU A 17 -5.18 9.85 6.88
N ILE A 18 -4.09 9.44 7.52
CA ILE A 18 -4.13 8.64 8.74
C ILE A 18 -4.30 9.55 9.96
N GLU A 19 -5.28 9.23 10.81
CA GLU A 19 -5.41 9.87 12.11
C GLU A 19 -4.27 9.43 13.05
N PRO A 20 -3.57 10.38 13.71
CA PRO A 20 -2.60 10.05 14.75
C PRO A 20 -3.26 9.28 15.89
N LYS A 21 -2.70 8.13 16.26
CA LYS A 21 -3.15 7.35 17.43
C LYS A 21 -2.32 7.69 18.66
N GLU A 22 -2.95 7.77 19.83
CA GLU A 22 -2.25 8.03 21.09
C GLU A 22 -1.13 7.00 21.32
N GLY A 23 0.06 7.47 21.67
CA GLY A 23 1.25 6.63 21.88
C GLY A 23 1.95 6.16 20.60
N GLN A 24 1.47 6.52 19.40
CA GLN A 24 2.16 6.24 18.14
C GLN A 24 2.95 7.45 17.64
N ASN A 25 4.11 7.20 17.05
CA ASN A 25 4.87 8.23 16.35
C ASN A 25 4.14 8.58 15.04
N ALA A 26 3.57 9.78 14.97
CA ALA A 26 2.95 10.30 13.75
C ALA A 26 3.93 11.23 13.02
N LEU A 27 4.67 10.68 12.06
CA LEU A 27 5.53 11.49 11.20
C LEU A 27 4.68 12.19 10.14
N SER A 28 4.82 13.51 10.03
CA SER A 28 4.15 14.27 8.98
C SER A 28 4.90 14.09 7.65
N GLY A 29 4.28 13.42 6.68
CA GLY A 29 4.82 13.25 5.34
C GLY A 29 4.27 12.03 4.61
N TRP A 30 4.86 11.74 3.45
CA TRP A 30 4.57 10.53 2.69
C TRP A 30 5.20 9.31 3.35
N GLU A 31 4.38 8.38 3.82
CA GLU A 31 4.80 7.15 4.49
C GLU A 31 4.87 5.96 3.52
N HIS A 32 3.79 5.73 2.77
CA HIS A 32 3.68 4.61 1.84
C HIS A 32 2.96 4.97 0.54
N VAL A 33 3.08 4.08 -0.43
CA VAL A 33 2.26 4.05 -1.65
C VAL A 33 1.69 2.65 -1.83
N GLU A 34 0.47 2.58 -2.36
CA GLU A 34 -0.23 1.33 -2.58
C GLU A 34 -0.56 1.16 -4.07
N PHE A 35 -0.36 -0.04 -4.59
CA PHE A 35 -0.64 -0.39 -5.98
C PHE A 35 -1.58 -1.59 -6.06
N LEU A 36 -2.53 -1.53 -6.99
CA LEU A 36 -3.36 -2.68 -7.33
C LEU A 36 -2.59 -3.68 -8.19
N VAL A 37 -2.70 -4.96 -7.85
CA VAL A 37 -2.12 -6.08 -8.61
C VAL A 37 -3.08 -7.25 -8.67
N ASP A 38 -3.05 -7.98 -9.79
CA ASP A 38 -3.93 -9.13 -9.99
C ASP A 38 -3.42 -10.40 -9.29
N ASP A 39 -2.11 -10.52 -9.09
CA ASP A 39 -1.48 -11.69 -8.48
C ASP A 39 -0.18 -11.35 -7.74
N TYR A 40 -0.14 -11.67 -6.45
CA TYR A 40 1.05 -11.52 -5.62
C TYR A 40 2.16 -12.48 -5.99
N ASN A 41 1.84 -13.71 -6.42
CA ASN A 41 2.86 -14.73 -6.67
C ASN A 41 3.77 -14.35 -7.85
N SER A 42 3.21 -13.66 -8.84
CA SER A 42 3.97 -13.07 -9.95
C SER A 42 5.05 -12.10 -9.47
N LEU A 43 4.78 -11.29 -8.44
CA LEU A 43 5.77 -10.38 -7.85
C LEU A 43 6.85 -11.16 -7.08
N LEU A 44 6.43 -12.10 -6.22
CA LEU A 44 7.35 -12.92 -5.44
C LEU A 44 8.31 -13.72 -6.31
N THR A 45 7.78 -14.29 -7.41
CA THR A 45 8.58 -15.08 -8.37
C THR A 45 9.53 -14.19 -9.17
N LYS A 46 9.07 -13.00 -9.57
CA LYS A 46 9.88 -12.08 -10.36
C LYS A 46 11.01 -11.43 -9.57
N TYR A 47 10.80 -11.21 -8.27
CA TYR A 47 11.76 -10.55 -7.38
C TYR A 47 11.97 -11.37 -6.09
N PRO A 48 12.58 -12.57 -6.20
CA PRO A 48 12.69 -13.49 -5.07
C PRO A 48 13.65 -13.01 -3.97
N ASP A 49 14.59 -12.12 -4.32
CA ASP A 49 15.62 -11.63 -3.40
C ASP A 49 15.14 -10.44 -2.53
N PHE A 50 13.91 -9.96 -2.74
CA PHE A 50 13.36 -8.88 -1.94
C PHE A 50 12.79 -9.42 -0.63
N ASN A 51 12.97 -8.67 0.46
CA ASN A 51 12.44 -9.02 1.77
C ASN A 51 10.95 -8.68 1.87
N TRP A 52 10.13 -9.53 1.25
CA TRP A 52 8.68 -9.39 1.22
C TRP A 52 8.05 -9.71 2.58
N ASP A 53 7.13 -8.85 3.03
CA ASP A 53 6.21 -9.14 4.13
C ASP A 53 4.90 -9.71 3.57
N THR A 54 4.73 -11.01 3.76
CA THR A 54 3.60 -11.81 3.24
C THR A 54 2.51 -12.05 4.28
N ASN A 55 2.62 -11.48 5.47
CA ASN A 55 1.75 -11.81 6.62
C ASN A 55 0.27 -11.46 6.40
N HIS A 56 -0.03 -10.65 5.37
CA HIS A 56 -1.38 -10.13 5.12
C HIS A 56 -1.95 -10.52 3.75
N MET A 57 -1.30 -11.39 2.99
CA MET A 57 -1.75 -11.81 1.64
C MET A 57 -3.04 -12.64 1.61
N LYS A 58 -3.56 -13.03 2.78
CA LYS A 58 -4.77 -13.88 2.91
C LYS A 58 -5.81 -13.29 3.86
N ARG A 59 -5.68 -12.00 4.21
CA ARG A 59 -6.71 -11.33 5.01
C ARG A 59 -7.97 -11.18 4.17
N GLU A 60 -9.13 -11.36 4.80
CA GLU A 60 -10.42 -11.20 4.12
C GLU A 60 -10.60 -9.75 3.63
N HIS A 61 -10.23 -8.78 4.47
CA HIS A 61 -10.21 -7.36 4.12
C HIS A 61 -8.77 -6.82 4.12
N PHE A 62 -8.48 -5.91 3.21
CA PHE A 62 -7.17 -5.27 3.06
C PHE A 62 -6.02 -6.29 2.92
N SER A 63 -6.27 -7.33 2.13
CA SER A 63 -5.23 -8.27 1.71
C SER A 63 -4.11 -7.52 1.01
N ARG A 64 -2.86 -7.82 1.37
CA ARG A 64 -1.70 -7.14 0.81
C ARG A 64 -0.41 -7.93 0.89
N LEU A 65 0.44 -7.68 -0.09
CA LEU A 65 1.88 -7.93 -0.06
C LEU A 65 2.61 -6.60 0.24
N LYS A 66 3.63 -6.62 1.09
CA LYS A 66 4.34 -5.39 1.48
C LYS A 66 5.85 -5.51 1.30
N LEU A 67 6.47 -4.40 0.90
CA LEU A 67 7.91 -4.23 0.86
C LEU A 67 8.29 -2.98 1.68
N THR A 68 9.17 -3.14 2.66
CA THR A 68 9.75 -2.02 3.40
C THR A 68 11.12 -1.66 2.80
N LEU A 69 11.29 -0.40 2.42
CA LEU A 69 12.52 0.13 1.85
C LEU A 69 13.52 0.49 2.96
N PRO A 70 14.84 0.62 2.65
CA PRO A 70 15.84 1.02 3.64
C PRO A 70 15.60 2.39 4.31
N SER A 71 14.71 3.21 3.76
CA SER A 71 14.31 4.51 4.31
C SER A 71 13.10 4.42 5.25
N ASP A 72 12.71 3.21 5.67
CA ASP A 72 11.48 2.90 6.42
C ASP A 72 10.17 3.30 5.72
N ARG A 73 10.22 3.58 4.42
CA ARG A 73 9.03 3.81 3.59
C ARG A 73 8.51 2.49 3.05
N GLU A 74 7.20 2.39 2.86
CA GLU A 74 6.58 1.15 2.43
C GLU A 74 6.01 1.24 1.02
N VAL A 75 6.09 0.14 0.29
CA VAL A 75 5.31 -0.10 -0.94
C VAL A 75 4.41 -1.28 -0.67
N LYS A 76 3.11 -1.08 -0.84
CA LYS A 76 2.08 -2.10 -0.63
C LYS A 76 1.44 -2.46 -1.95
N PHE A 77 1.12 -3.73 -2.11
CA PHE A 77 0.45 -4.28 -3.28
C PHE A 77 -0.84 -4.92 -2.80
N LEU A 78 -1.98 -4.41 -3.27
CA LEU A 78 -3.32 -4.84 -2.90
C LEU A 78 -3.95 -5.64 -4.04
N ASP A 79 -4.83 -6.57 -3.69
CA ASP A 79 -5.69 -7.28 -4.66
C ASP A 79 -7.07 -6.61 -4.83
N THR A 80 -7.41 -5.66 -3.94
CA THR A 80 -8.70 -4.98 -3.91
C THR A 80 -8.49 -3.47 -3.78
N PRO A 81 -9.25 -2.63 -4.51
CA PRO A 81 -9.12 -1.18 -4.41
C PRO A 81 -9.46 -0.67 -3.01
N ILE A 82 -8.61 0.20 -2.46
CA ILE A 82 -8.77 0.72 -1.09
C ILE A 82 -10.14 1.37 -0.85
N LEU A 83 -10.69 2.09 -1.84
CA LEU A 83 -12.00 2.73 -1.74
C LEU A 83 -13.15 1.72 -1.63
N ILE A 84 -12.98 0.50 -2.17
CA ILE A 84 -13.97 -0.57 -2.03
C ILE A 84 -13.83 -1.20 -0.63
N SER A 85 -12.60 -1.47 -0.19
CA SER A 85 -12.33 -2.09 1.11
C SER A 85 -12.80 -1.26 2.30
N ILE A 86 -12.79 0.07 2.22
CA ILE A 86 -13.27 0.97 3.29
C ILE A 86 -14.80 1.00 3.40
N MET A 87 -15.54 0.68 2.33
CA MET A 87 -17.01 0.71 2.34
C MET A 87 -17.64 -0.51 3.02
N GLU A 88 -16.83 -1.51 3.39
CA GLU A 88 -17.26 -2.75 4.04
C GLU A 88 -16.96 -2.80 5.54
N GLU A 89 -16.31 -1.77 6.11
CA GLU A 89 -16.12 -1.55 7.57
C GLU A 89 -17.23 -0.67 8.17
#